data_AF-A0A8T1HB54-F1
#
_entry.id   AF-A0A8T1HB54-F1
#
_cell.length_a   1.000
_cell.length_b   1.000
_cell.length_c   1.000
_cell.angle_alpha   90.00
_cell.angle_beta   90.00
_cell.angle_gamma   90.00
#
_symmetry.space_group_name_H-M   'P 1'
#
loop_
_entity.id
_entity.type
_entity.pdbx_description
1 polymer ?
#
loop_
_entity_poly.entity_id
_entity_poly.type
_entity_poly.pdbx_seq_one_letter_code
_entity_poly.pdbx_strand_id
1 'polypeptide(L)'
;MSKTDIVKLDVSTYSREGDTRLHLNRWFCEVNIAVEARQLSIELARTRFPLSKLGGKAKECALGNLVADANCYPTMESMKSDL
;
A
#
# COMPACT_ATOMS: atom_id res chain seq x y z
N MET A 1 -17.87 21.33 16.34
CA MET A 1 -17.29 20.38 15.36
C MET A 1 -16.03 19.81 15.99
N SER A 2 -16.05 18.53 16.37
CA SER A 2 -14.88 17.83 16.89
C SER A 2 -13.84 17.66 15.78
N LYS A 3 -12.61 18.11 16.03
CA LYS A 3 -11.46 17.87 15.16
C LYS A 3 -11.14 16.38 15.22
N THR A 4 -11.35 15.67 14.12
CA THR A 4 -10.97 14.25 14.01
C THR A 4 -9.45 14.19 14.04
N ASP A 5 -8.88 13.61 15.10
CA ASP A 5 -7.43 13.42 15.19
C ASP A 5 -7.02 12.31 14.22
N ILE A 6 -6.57 12.71 13.03
CA ILE A 6 -6.04 11.79 12.02
C ILE A 6 -4.69 11.26 12.52
N VAL A 7 -4.61 9.96 12.77
CA VAL A 7 -3.39 9.31 13.27
C VAL A 7 -2.54 8.84 12.08
N LYS A 8 -1.30 9.31 12.01
CA LYS A 8 -0.34 8.93 10.96
C LYS A 8 0.51 7.76 11.42
N LEU A 9 0.01 6.53 11.25
CA LEU A 9 0.75 5.31 11.60
C LEU A 9 1.82 4.96 10.57
N ASP A 10 3.07 4.78 10.98
CA ASP A 10 4.09 4.33 10.03
C ASP A 10 3.83 2.88 9.56
N VAL A 11 4.27 2.59 8.35
CA VAL A 11 4.15 1.27 7.73
C VAL A 11 5.51 0.89 7.18
N SER A 12 5.92 -0.33 7.50
CA SER A 12 7.17 -0.92 7.05
C SER A 12 7.29 -0.90 5.52
N THR A 13 8.50 -0.77 5.01
CA THR A 13 8.73 -0.93 3.57
C THR A 13 8.58 -2.40 3.20
N TYR A 14 7.73 -2.71 2.21
CA TYR A 14 7.64 -4.06 1.67
C TYR A 14 8.60 -4.24 0.51
N SER A 15 9.37 -5.33 0.56
CA SER A 15 10.13 -5.82 -0.57
C SER A 15 9.95 -7.33 -0.72
N ARG A 16 9.96 -7.81 -1.96
CA ARG A 16 9.90 -9.24 -2.29
C ARG A 16 11.19 -9.97 -1.93
N GLU A 17 12.30 -9.25 -1.81
CA GLU A 17 13.65 -9.79 -1.64
C GLU A 17 14.44 -8.99 -0.59
N GLY A 18 15.53 -9.58 -0.09
CA GLY A 18 16.44 -8.95 0.88
C GLY A 18 16.02 -9.09 2.36
N ASP A 19 16.80 -8.48 3.24
CA ASP A 19 16.65 -8.58 4.70
C ASP A 19 15.36 -7.92 5.22
N THR A 20 14.74 -7.06 4.42
CA THR A 20 13.47 -6.40 4.74
C THR A 20 12.26 -7.19 4.22
N ARG A 21 12.42 -8.45 3.81
CA ARG A 21 11.32 -9.28 3.29
C ARG A 21 10.30 -9.57 4.39
N LEU A 22 9.10 -9.01 4.23
CA LEU A 22 7.95 -9.28 5.09
C LEU A 22 7.00 -10.26 4.41
N HIS A 23 6.32 -11.10 5.19
CA HIS A 23 5.22 -11.91 4.65
C HIS A 23 4.12 -10.99 4.14
N LEU A 24 3.69 -11.18 2.88
CA LEU A 24 2.76 -10.27 2.20
C LEU A 24 1.48 -10.02 2.99
N ASN A 25 0.85 -11.09 3.51
CA ASN A 25 -0.36 -10.96 4.33
C ASN A 25 -0.12 -10.15 5.62
N ARG A 26 1.04 -10.33 6.27
CA ARG A 26 1.41 -9.58 7.48
C ARG A 26 1.56 -8.10 7.16
N TRP A 27 2.23 -7.77 6.05
CA TRP A 27 2.42 -6.40 5.62
C TRP A 27 1.09 -5.73 5.21
N PHE A 28 0.22 -6.45 4.49
CA PHE A 28 -1.12 -5.93 4.16
C PHE A 28 -1.98 -5.68 5.42
N CYS A 29 -1.82 -6.47 6.48
CA CYS A 29 -2.46 -6.16 7.77
C CYS A 29 -1.95 -4.82 8.34
N GLU A 30 -0.63 -4.56 8.33
CA GLU A 30 -0.08 -3.25 8.74
C GLU A 30 -0.64 -2.10 7.90
N VAL A 31 -0.71 -2.29 6.57
CA VAL A 31 -1.29 -1.29 5.64
C VAL A 31 -2.75 -1.01 5.97
N ASN A 32 -3.59 -2.04 6.17
CA ASN A 32 -5.02 -1.88 6.43
C ASN A 32 -5.26 -1.10 7.72
N ILE A 33 -4.54 -1.42 8.80
CA ILE A 33 -4.59 -0.65 10.05
C ILE A 33 -4.26 0.82 9.79
N ALA A 34 -3.23 1.07 8.98
CA ALA A 34 -2.76 2.41 8.70
C ALA A 34 -3.67 3.20 7.73
N VAL A 35 -4.41 2.50 6.86
CA VAL A 35 -5.46 3.05 5.97
C VAL A 35 -6.67 3.49 6.79
N GLU A 36 -7.11 2.64 7.73
CA GLU A 36 -8.22 2.92 8.65
C GLU A 36 -7.89 4.10 9.57
N ALA A 37 -6.72 4.09 10.22
CA ALA A 37 -6.27 5.16 11.11
C ALA A 37 -6.15 6.53 10.40
N ARG A 38 -5.80 6.51 9.11
CA ARG A 38 -5.72 7.72 8.26
C ARG A 38 -7.05 8.12 7.65
N GLN A 39 -8.09 7.31 7.79
CA GLN A 39 -9.40 7.53 7.19
C GLN A 39 -9.35 7.69 5.65
N LEU A 40 -8.49 6.93 4.99
CA LEU A 40 -8.44 6.93 3.52
C LEU A 40 -9.71 6.23 3.01
N SER A 41 -10.71 7.02 2.60
CA SER A 41 -12.02 6.52 2.18
C SER A 41 -12.12 6.28 0.66
N ILE A 42 -11.26 6.92 -0.12
CA ILE A 42 -11.23 6.80 -1.58
C ILE A 42 -10.32 5.63 -1.96
N GLU A 43 -10.82 4.69 -2.77
CA GLU A 43 -10.06 3.51 -3.23
C GLU A 43 -8.71 3.88 -3.85
N LEU A 44 -8.65 4.95 -4.66
CA LEU A 44 -7.39 5.44 -5.20
C LEU A 44 -6.37 5.79 -4.09
N ALA A 45 -6.81 6.43 -3.00
CA ALA A 45 -5.91 6.73 -1.89
C ALA A 45 -5.51 5.44 -1.14
N ARG A 46 -6.44 4.50 -1.00
CA ARG A 46 -6.21 3.19 -0.37
C ARG A 46 -5.18 2.36 -1.12
N THR A 47 -5.13 2.42 -2.44
CA THR A 47 -4.14 1.68 -3.25
C THR A 47 -2.83 2.45 -3.46
N ARG A 48 -2.87 3.78 -3.57
CA ARG A 48 -1.65 4.60 -3.73
C ARG A 48 -0.82 4.70 -2.46
N PHE A 49 -1.46 4.64 -1.30
CA PHE A 49 -0.74 4.63 -0.02
C PHE A 49 0.23 3.44 0.14
N PRO A 50 -0.20 2.17 0.05
CA PRO A 50 0.70 1.02 0.09
C PRO A 50 1.72 1.04 -1.05
N LEU A 51 1.38 1.55 -2.22
CA LEU A 51 2.34 1.70 -3.33
C LEU A 51 3.53 2.59 -2.93
N SER A 52 3.28 3.66 -2.16
CA SER A 52 4.35 4.52 -1.63
C SER A 52 5.28 3.80 -0.64
N LYS A 53 4.82 2.69 -0.07
CA LYS A 53 5.51 1.86 0.92
C LYS A 53 6.20 0.63 0.32
N LEU A 54 6.16 0.46 -1.00
CA LEU A 54 6.94 -0.56 -1.69
C LEU A 54 8.42 -0.12 -1.79
N GLY A 55 9.32 -1.09 -1.75
CA GLY A 55 10.76 -0.91 -1.94
C GLY A 55 11.37 -1.94 -2.89
N GLY A 56 12.52 -1.59 -3.47
CA GLY A 56 13.27 -2.46 -4.39
C GLY A 56 12.42 -2.88 -5.60
N LYS A 57 12.58 -4.15 -6.00
CA LYS A 57 11.92 -4.73 -7.18
C LYS A 57 10.40 -4.70 -7.13
N ALA A 58 9.80 -4.78 -5.93
CA ALA A 58 8.35 -4.65 -5.77
C ALA A 58 7.86 -3.26 -6.22
N LYS A 59 8.60 -2.19 -5.88
CA LYS A 59 8.26 -0.82 -6.28
C LYS A 59 8.46 -0.60 -7.77
N GLU A 60 9.58 -1.06 -8.32
CA GLU A 60 9.89 -0.95 -9.75
C GLU A 60 8.81 -1.62 -10.60
N CYS A 61 8.41 -2.84 -10.23
CA CYS A 61 7.38 -3.60 -10.94
C CYS A 61 6.01 -2.91 -10.87
N ALA A 62 5.56 -2.51 -9.66
CA ALA A 62 4.26 -1.86 -9.50
C ALA A 62 4.17 -0.50 -10.21
N LEU A 63 5.26 0.27 -10.23
CA LEU A 63 5.30 1.53 -10.99
C LEU A 63 5.31 1.28 -12.51
N GLY A 64 6.01 0.24 -12.98
CA GLY A 64 5.96 -0.18 -14.38
C GLY A 64 4.54 -0.52 -14.84
N ASN A 65 3.81 -1.29 -14.02
CA ASN A 65 2.41 -1.62 -14.27
C ASN A 65 1.54 -0.35 -14.35
N LEU A 66 1.75 0.63 -13.46
CA LEU A 66 1.01 1.90 -13.48
C LEU A 66 1.29 2.77 -14.70
N VAL A 67 2.52 2.74 -15.20
CA VAL A 67 2.89 3.45 -16.44
C VAL A 67 2.22 2.80 -17.64
N ALA A 68 2.12 1.47 -17.66
CA ALA A 68 1.46 0.72 -18.74
C ALA A 68 -0.08 0.86 -18.69
N ASP A 69 -0.67 0.82 -17.50
CA ASP A 69 -2.09 1.02 -17.25
C ASP A 69 -2.32 1.76 -15.92
N ALA A 70 -2.84 2.99 -16.01
CA ALA A 70 -3.13 3.80 -14.83
C ALA A 70 -4.18 3.18 -13.89
N ASN A 71 -4.99 2.23 -14.41
CA ASN A 71 -6.04 1.53 -13.68
C ASN A 71 -5.59 0.17 -13.13
N CYS A 72 -4.32 -0.24 -13.23
CA CYS A 72 -3.87 -1.60 -12.89
C CYS A 72 -4.03 -2.02 -11.41
N TYR A 73 -4.50 -1.13 -10.53
CA TYR A 73 -4.82 -1.43 -9.13
C TYR A 73 -6.13 -0.73 -8.72
N PRO A 74 -7.29 -1.20 -9.19
CA PRO A 74 -8.57 -0.57 -8.86
C PRO A 74 -8.98 -0.80 -7.40
N THR A 75 -8.49 -1.87 -6.76
CA THR A 75 -8.83 -2.22 -5.37
C THR A 75 -7.60 -2.69 -4.59
N MET A 76 -7.71 -2.70 -3.26
CA MET A 76 -6.71 -3.30 -2.39
C MET A 76 -6.47 -4.80 -2.67
N GLU A 77 -7.53 -5.54 -3.00
CA GLU A 77 -7.44 -6.97 -3.30
C GLU A 77 -6.72 -7.25 -4.62
N SER A 78 -6.99 -6.47 -5.67
CA SER A 78 -6.28 -6.61 -6.94
C SER A 78 -4.79 -6.30 -6.78
N MET A 79 -4.46 -5.27 -5.97
CA MET A 79 -3.08 -4.94 -5.65
C MET A 79 -2.39 -6.06 -4.86
N LYS A 80 -3.08 -6.64 -3.88
CA LYS A 80 -2.57 -7.76 -3.09
C LYS A 80 -2.32 -9.01 -3.92
N SER A 81 -3.14 -9.27 -4.93
CA SER A 81 -2.95 -10.42 -5.83
C SER A 81 -1.78 -10.25 -6.79
N ASP A 82 -1.42 -9.01 -7.14
CA ASP A 82 -0.31 -8.71 -8.05
C ASP A 82 1.05 -8.65 -7.35
N LEU A 83 1.06 -8.24 -6.07
CA LEU A 83 2.24 -8.18 -5.18
C LEU A 83 2.62 -9.55 -4.60
#